data_AF-A0A3N0XFW4-F1
#
_entry.id   AF-A0A3N0XFW4-F1
#
_cell.length_a   1.000
_cell.length_b   1.000
_cell.length_c   1.000
_cell.angle_alpha   90.00
_cell.angle_beta   90.00
_cell.angle_gamma   90.00
#
_symmetry.space_group_name_H-M   'P 1'
#
loop_
_entity.id
_entity.type
_entity.pdbx_description
1 polymer ?
#
loop_
_entity_poly.entity_id
_entity_poly.type
_entity_poly.pdbx_seq_one_letter_code
_entity_poly.pdbx_strand_id
1 'polypeptide(L)'
;MLRISDALVTLVTFYCVVSGTVGGYGMSMFAAQTSPPDPCYDENGHPRRCIPDFVNAAFGKEVRASSTCGKTPSRYCVVTEKGDEKHRNCHTCDASDPKKYHPPAYLTDLNNPHNLTCWQSDNYIQYPQNVTLTLSLGKKFEVTYVSLQFCSPRPESMAIFKSMDYGKSWVPFQYYSTQCRKMYNKPSKATITKQNEQEAICTDSHTDMHPLSGGLIAFSTLDGRPSAHDFDNSPVLQDWVTATDIKVTFSRLHTFGDENEDDSELARDSYFYAVSDLQVGGRCKCNGHASRCVKDRDGNLVCECKHNTAGPECDRCKPFHYDRPWQRATAREANECVDYDAQAQPLQENQRYKGALSWLWGRLCVFEKAQTSWRDQCWRKAHAEALL
;
A
#
# COMPACT_ATOMS: atom_id res chain seq x y z
N MET A 1 -60.31 31.25 32.93
CA MET A 1 -61.30 32.03 32.15
C MET A 1 -60.53 32.98 31.26
N LEU A 2 -60.84 32.96 29.96
CA LEU A 2 -60.25 33.83 28.93
C LEU A 2 -60.41 35.32 29.28
N ARG A 3 -59.43 36.16 28.91
CA ARG A 3 -59.62 37.20 27.89
C ARG A 3 -58.29 37.80 27.42
N ILE A 4 -58.21 37.91 26.10
CA ILE A 4 -57.16 38.45 25.24
C ILE A 4 -57.56 39.87 24.83
N SER A 5 -56.57 40.65 24.36
CA SER A 5 -56.62 41.91 23.56
C SER A 5 -56.45 43.19 24.40
N ASP A 6 -55.59 44.17 24.08
CA ASP A 6 -55.15 44.79 22.80
C ASP A 6 -53.68 45.30 22.94
N ALA A 7 -52.74 45.15 21.99
CA ALA A 7 -52.50 45.93 20.75
C ALA A 7 -52.41 47.47 21.01
N LEU A 8 -51.44 48.29 20.57
CA LEU A 8 -50.27 48.25 19.66
C LEU A 8 -49.65 49.69 19.64
N VAL A 9 -48.47 49.90 19.01
CA VAL A 9 -47.93 51.21 18.47
C VAL A 9 -47.22 52.14 19.48
N THR A 10 -46.07 52.83 19.29
CA THR A 10 -44.75 52.74 18.61
C THR A 10 -44.09 54.14 18.66
N LEU A 11 -42.73 54.22 18.73
CA LEU A 11 -41.83 55.23 18.09
C LEU A 11 -41.83 56.70 18.63
N VAL A 12 -40.75 57.52 18.68
CA VAL A 12 -39.28 57.38 18.53
C VAL A 12 -38.60 58.75 18.80
N THR A 13 -37.30 58.75 19.21
CA THR A 13 -36.25 59.81 19.05
C THR A 13 -36.33 61.14 19.84
N PHE A 14 -35.26 61.90 20.19
CA PHE A 14 -33.95 62.15 19.54
C PHE A 14 -32.90 62.79 20.52
N TYR A 15 -31.65 62.31 20.44
CA TYR A 15 -30.29 62.90 20.68
C TYR A 15 -29.99 64.18 21.50
N CYS A 16 -28.87 64.11 22.28
CA CYS A 16 -27.70 65.02 22.24
C CYS A 16 -26.46 64.42 22.98
N VAL A 17 -25.42 63.93 22.27
CA VAL A 17 -24.01 64.47 22.10
C VAL A 17 -23.13 64.52 23.38
N VAL A 18 -22.27 63.52 23.66
CA VAL A 18 -20.80 63.32 23.35
C VAL A 18 -19.81 64.17 24.18
N SER A 19 -18.94 63.52 24.99
CA SER A 19 -17.48 63.39 24.73
C SER A 19 -16.66 62.70 25.86
N GLY A 20 -15.76 61.78 25.45
CA GLY A 20 -14.56 61.28 26.18
C GLY A 20 -14.69 59.88 26.80
N THR A 21 -13.84 58.86 26.61
CA THR A 21 -12.56 58.67 25.89
C THR A 21 -12.29 57.15 25.72
N VAL A 22 -12.16 56.71 24.46
CA VAL A 22 -11.19 55.76 23.85
C VAL A 22 -10.38 54.76 24.72
N GLY A 23 -10.43 53.47 24.33
CA GLY A 23 -9.25 52.59 24.25
C GLY A 23 -9.33 51.22 24.95
N GLY A 24 -9.46 50.11 24.19
CA GLY A 24 -9.35 48.76 24.78
C GLY A 24 -9.86 47.58 23.94
N TYR A 25 -9.32 47.44 22.73
CA TYR A 25 -9.18 46.22 21.90
C TYR A 25 -9.98 44.95 22.26
N GLY A 26 -10.99 44.65 21.44
CA GLY A 26 -11.40 43.27 21.16
C GLY A 26 -10.30 42.58 20.35
N MET A 27 -9.59 41.64 20.99
CA MET A 27 -8.63 40.77 20.31
C MET A 27 -9.39 39.67 19.58
N SER A 28 -9.28 39.75 18.27
CA SER A 28 -9.71 38.78 17.27
C SER A 28 -9.16 37.38 17.62
N MET A 29 -10.05 36.41 17.80
CA MET A 29 -9.70 34.98 17.84
C MET A 29 -9.44 34.50 16.40
N PHE A 30 -8.36 34.99 15.78
CA PHE A 30 -7.67 34.23 14.75
C PHE A 30 -6.61 33.40 15.47
N ALA A 31 -6.98 32.18 15.87
CA ALA A 31 -5.98 31.16 16.06
C ALA A 31 -5.27 31.01 14.72
N ALA A 32 -4.04 31.52 14.63
CA ALA A 32 -3.17 31.22 13.51
C ALA A 32 -3.12 29.70 13.41
N GLN A 33 -3.70 29.13 12.35
CA GLN A 33 -3.43 27.76 11.97
C GLN A 33 -1.96 27.73 11.53
N THR A 34 -1.05 27.66 12.52
CA THR A 34 0.33 27.29 12.27
C THR A 34 0.27 25.91 11.63
N SER A 35 0.76 25.79 10.40
CA SER A 35 0.94 24.50 9.75
C SER A 35 1.62 23.55 10.73
N PRO A 36 1.18 22.28 10.84
CA PRO A 36 1.80 21.33 11.75
C PRO A 36 3.32 21.33 11.53
N PRO A 37 4.14 21.30 12.60
CA PRO A 37 5.59 21.28 12.46
C PRO A 37 6.02 20.06 11.62
N ASP A 38 6.98 20.25 10.70
CA ASP A 38 7.44 19.18 9.81
C ASP A 38 8.04 18.05 10.66
N PRO A 39 7.45 16.84 10.67
CA PRO A 39 7.89 15.78 11.56
C PRO A 39 9.27 15.22 11.19
N CYS A 40 9.84 15.59 10.04
CA CYS A 40 11.20 15.23 9.63
C CYS A 40 12.29 16.05 10.33
N TYR A 41 11.93 17.08 11.10
CA TYR A 41 12.89 17.88 11.86
C TYR A 41 12.48 17.94 13.34
N ASP A 42 13.46 18.06 14.24
CA ASP A 42 13.22 18.32 15.65
C ASP A 42 12.88 19.81 15.89
N GLU A 43 12.62 20.19 17.15
CA GLU A 43 12.31 21.57 17.53
C GLU A 43 13.46 22.56 17.25
N ASN A 44 14.69 22.04 17.14
CA ASN A 44 15.90 22.81 16.87
C ASN A 44 16.22 22.87 15.37
N GLY A 45 15.42 22.22 14.52
CA GLY A 45 15.63 22.13 13.08
C GLY A 45 16.65 21.07 12.64
N HIS A 46 17.12 20.20 13.55
CA HIS A 46 17.96 19.06 13.15
C HIS A 46 17.12 17.97 12.49
N PRO A 47 17.66 17.30 11.46
CA PRO A 47 16.96 16.22 10.78
C PRO A 47 16.76 15.04 11.74
N ARG A 48 15.58 14.42 11.67
CA ARG A 48 15.24 13.18 12.39
C ARG A 48 14.43 12.26 11.48
N ARG A 49 14.46 10.95 11.72
CA ARG A 49 13.67 10.01 10.92
C ARG A 49 12.18 10.38 10.93
N CYS A 50 11.58 10.42 9.74
CA CYS A 50 10.15 10.57 9.55
C CYS A 50 9.62 9.50 8.58
N ILE A 51 8.47 8.94 8.89
CA ILE A 51 7.85 7.87 8.10
C ILE A 51 6.40 8.24 7.80
N PRO A 52 5.87 7.84 6.64
CA PRO A 52 4.46 8.07 6.33
C PRO A 52 3.52 7.34 7.27
N ASP A 53 2.30 7.86 7.34
CA ASP A 53 1.20 7.26 8.07
C ASP A 53 0.91 5.83 7.61
N PHE A 54 0.41 5.03 8.55
CA PHE A 54 -0.05 3.68 8.27
C PHE A 54 -1.43 3.72 7.61
N VAL A 55 -1.60 3.02 6.49
CA VAL A 55 -2.82 3.02 5.70
C VAL A 55 -3.17 1.62 5.20
N ASN A 56 -4.45 1.39 4.91
CA ASN A 56 -4.85 0.31 4.02
C ASN A 56 -4.58 0.76 2.57
N ALA A 57 -3.48 0.28 1.98
CA ALA A 57 -3.06 0.65 0.63
C ALA A 57 -3.98 0.08 -0.47
N ALA A 58 -4.87 -0.86 -0.13
CA ALA A 58 -5.86 -1.42 -1.04
C ALA A 58 -7.12 -0.56 -1.16
N PHE A 59 -7.44 0.26 -0.16
CA PHE A 59 -8.70 0.99 -0.08
C PHE A 59 -8.93 1.89 -1.32
N GLY A 60 -10.11 1.73 -1.95
CA GLY A 60 -10.52 2.46 -3.15
C GLY A 60 -9.72 2.14 -4.42
N LYS A 61 -8.84 1.13 -4.40
CA LYS A 61 -8.09 0.68 -5.57
C LYS A 61 -8.86 -0.39 -6.34
N GLU A 62 -8.78 -0.32 -7.66
CA GLU A 62 -9.33 -1.37 -8.52
C GLU A 62 -8.50 -2.66 -8.42
N VAL A 63 -9.16 -3.77 -8.12
CA VAL A 63 -8.56 -5.10 -8.08
C VAL A 63 -8.91 -5.85 -9.36
N ARG A 64 -7.91 -6.45 -10.01
CA ARG A 64 -8.12 -7.30 -11.18
C ARG A 64 -8.36 -8.74 -10.75
N ALA A 65 -9.59 -9.21 -10.91
CA ALA A 65 -9.98 -10.60 -10.66
C ALA A 65 -9.96 -11.41 -11.98
N SER A 66 -9.48 -12.66 -11.94
CA SER A 66 -9.51 -13.54 -13.12
C SER A 66 -10.88 -14.15 -13.42
N SER A 67 -11.75 -14.21 -12.42
CA SER A 67 -13.13 -14.71 -12.54
C SER A 67 -14.06 -13.80 -11.74
N THR A 68 -15.28 -13.60 -12.22
CA THR A 68 -16.32 -12.81 -11.53
C THR A 68 -17.66 -13.28 -12.06
N CYS A 69 -18.59 -13.64 -11.17
CA CYS A 69 -19.90 -14.15 -11.58
C CYS A 69 -20.74 -13.08 -12.30
N GLY A 70 -21.76 -13.54 -13.05
CA GLY A 70 -22.80 -12.67 -13.60
C GLY A 70 -22.56 -12.16 -15.02
N LYS A 71 -21.44 -12.49 -15.68
CA LYS A 71 -21.27 -12.22 -17.14
C LYS A 71 -22.38 -12.87 -17.96
N THR A 72 -22.73 -14.10 -17.57
CA THR A 72 -24.00 -14.75 -17.87
C THR A 72 -24.70 -15.00 -16.54
N PRO A 73 -26.01 -14.72 -16.42
CA PRO A 73 -26.72 -14.98 -15.17
C PRO A 73 -26.55 -16.42 -14.72
N SER A 74 -25.96 -16.63 -13.54
CA SER A 74 -25.67 -17.94 -12.98
C SER A 74 -26.31 -18.09 -11.59
N ARG A 75 -26.81 -19.28 -11.28
CA ARG A 75 -27.36 -19.60 -9.96
C ARG A 75 -26.21 -19.98 -9.03
N TYR A 76 -26.22 -19.50 -7.78
CA TYR A 76 -25.28 -19.92 -6.75
C TYR A 76 -26.04 -20.24 -5.46
N CYS A 77 -25.53 -21.14 -4.62
CA CYS A 77 -26.24 -21.59 -3.43
C CYS A 77 -25.38 -21.44 -2.17
N VAL A 78 -25.91 -20.75 -1.16
CA VAL A 78 -25.26 -20.60 0.15
C VAL A 78 -25.71 -21.74 1.05
N VAL A 79 -24.73 -22.46 1.61
CA VAL A 79 -24.97 -23.54 2.58
C VAL A 79 -24.99 -22.95 3.99
N THR A 80 -26.04 -23.23 4.74
CA THR A 80 -26.16 -22.88 6.15
C THR A 80 -26.40 -24.13 6.99
N GLU A 81 -25.68 -24.27 8.09
CA GLU A 81 -25.84 -25.36 9.05
C GLU A 81 -26.74 -24.93 10.20
N LYS A 82 -27.82 -25.68 10.46
CA LYS A 82 -28.67 -25.52 11.65
C LYS A 82 -28.77 -26.87 12.36
N GLY A 83 -27.94 -27.06 13.40
CA GLY A 83 -27.79 -28.38 14.02
C GLY A 83 -27.12 -29.34 13.05
N ASP A 84 -27.68 -30.53 12.88
CA ASP A 84 -27.18 -31.55 11.94
C ASP A 84 -27.75 -31.41 10.51
N GLU A 85 -28.70 -30.49 10.28
CA GLU A 85 -29.33 -30.27 8.97
C GLU A 85 -28.61 -29.18 8.16
N LYS A 86 -28.33 -29.49 6.89
CA LYS A 86 -27.73 -28.56 5.91
C LYS A 86 -28.83 -27.98 5.01
N HIS A 87 -29.04 -26.67 5.09
CA HIS A 87 -29.95 -25.96 4.17
C HIS A 87 -29.16 -25.26 3.06
N ARG A 88 -29.67 -25.36 1.82
CA ARG A 88 -29.09 -24.69 0.64
C ARG A 88 -30.05 -23.60 0.15
N ASN A 89 -29.64 -22.34 0.29
CA ASN A 89 -30.41 -21.18 -0.19
C ASN A 89 -29.78 -20.67 -1.49
N CYS A 90 -30.51 -20.76 -2.59
CA CYS A 90 -29.99 -20.41 -3.91
C CYS A 90 -30.45 -19.03 -4.37
N HIS A 91 -29.53 -18.30 -4.98
CA HIS A 91 -29.70 -16.96 -5.52
C HIS A 91 -29.13 -16.90 -6.94
N THR A 92 -29.30 -15.78 -7.63
CA THR A 92 -28.79 -15.57 -9.00
C THR A 92 -27.80 -14.42 -8.97
N CYS A 93 -26.61 -14.63 -9.53
CA CYS A 93 -25.64 -13.58 -9.79
C CYS A 93 -25.81 -13.08 -11.23
N ASP A 94 -26.05 -11.78 -11.40
CA ASP A 94 -26.24 -11.14 -12.71
C ASP A 94 -25.54 -9.78 -12.71
N ALA A 95 -24.63 -9.58 -13.66
CA ALA A 95 -23.89 -8.32 -13.77
C ALA A 95 -24.73 -7.15 -14.31
N SER A 96 -25.91 -7.44 -14.86
CA SER A 96 -26.85 -6.44 -15.38
C SER A 96 -27.72 -5.84 -14.26
N ASP A 97 -27.89 -6.54 -13.14
CA ASP A 97 -28.71 -6.11 -12.00
C ASP A 97 -27.81 -5.66 -10.83
N PRO A 98 -27.75 -4.36 -10.50
CA PRO A 98 -26.92 -3.85 -9.41
C PRO A 98 -27.18 -4.49 -8.04
N LYS A 99 -28.36 -5.09 -7.80
CA LYS A 99 -28.68 -5.76 -6.53
C LYS A 99 -28.12 -7.18 -6.43
N LYS A 100 -27.74 -7.77 -7.57
CA LYS A 100 -27.25 -9.15 -7.70
C LYS A 100 -25.86 -9.22 -8.31
N TYR A 101 -25.24 -8.06 -8.49
CA TYR A 101 -23.91 -7.95 -9.05
C TYR A 101 -22.86 -7.98 -7.94
N HIS A 102 -21.79 -8.74 -8.18
CA HIS A 102 -20.69 -8.97 -7.23
C HIS A 102 -19.33 -8.57 -7.82
N PRO A 103 -19.11 -7.28 -8.15
CA PRO A 103 -17.89 -6.81 -8.82
C PRO A 103 -16.64 -6.88 -7.93
N PRO A 104 -15.43 -6.93 -8.52
CA PRO A 104 -14.17 -6.82 -7.77
C PRO A 104 -14.00 -5.50 -7.01
N ALA A 105 -14.79 -4.47 -7.33
CA ALA A 105 -14.82 -3.20 -6.60
C ALA A 105 -15.26 -3.37 -5.13
N TYR A 106 -16.03 -4.41 -4.82
CA TYR A 106 -16.44 -4.75 -3.45
C TYR A 106 -15.32 -5.38 -2.60
N LEU A 107 -14.12 -5.54 -3.15
CA LEU A 107 -12.97 -6.00 -2.37
C LEU A 107 -12.31 -4.86 -1.58
N THR A 108 -12.52 -3.61 -2.00
CA THR A 108 -11.74 -2.45 -1.52
C THR A 108 -12.60 -1.23 -1.23
N ASP A 109 -13.91 -1.40 -1.19
CA ASP A 109 -14.87 -0.37 -0.81
C ASP A 109 -14.94 -0.19 0.72
N LEU A 110 -15.89 0.61 1.19
CA LEU A 110 -16.09 0.83 2.62
C LEU A 110 -16.78 -0.40 3.23
N ASN A 111 -16.01 -1.26 3.87
CA ASN A 111 -16.52 -2.44 4.55
C ASN A 111 -17.39 -2.06 5.77
N ASN A 112 -18.71 -2.34 5.68
CA ASN A 112 -19.66 -2.17 6.78
C ASN A 112 -20.15 -3.54 7.27
N PRO A 113 -19.87 -3.93 8.53
CA PRO A 113 -20.28 -5.23 9.07
C PRO A 113 -21.80 -5.49 9.03
N HIS A 114 -22.62 -4.44 9.01
CA HIS A 114 -24.09 -4.57 8.94
C HIS A 114 -24.63 -4.68 7.51
N ASN A 115 -23.84 -4.29 6.51
CA ASN A 115 -24.22 -4.34 5.10
C ASN A 115 -23.00 -4.73 4.27
N LEU A 116 -22.69 -6.02 4.29
CA LEU A 116 -21.53 -6.57 3.60
C LEU A 116 -21.75 -6.57 2.09
N THR A 117 -20.82 -5.95 1.39
CA THR A 117 -20.60 -6.12 -0.04
C THR A 117 -19.60 -7.26 -0.22
N CYS A 118 -19.81 -8.10 -1.24
CA CYS A 118 -18.93 -9.25 -1.50
C CYS A 118 -18.66 -9.36 -2.99
N TRP A 119 -17.39 -9.43 -3.38
CA TRP A 119 -17.01 -9.96 -4.69
C TRP A 119 -17.17 -11.48 -4.68
N GLN A 120 -17.54 -12.05 -5.83
CA GLN A 120 -17.76 -13.50 -5.98
C GLN A 120 -17.23 -14.01 -7.33
N SER A 121 -16.53 -15.15 -7.29
CA SER A 121 -16.06 -15.88 -8.48
C SER A 121 -17.18 -16.64 -9.19
N ASP A 122 -16.91 -17.15 -10.37
CA ASP A 122 -17.77 -18.18 -10.97
C ASP A 122 -17.79 -19.45 -10.10
N ASN A 123 -18.84 -20.25 -10.27
CA ASN A 123 -19.02 -21.49 -9.52
C ASN A 123 -18.04 -22.57 -9.99
N TYR A 124 -17.68 -23.43 -9.05
CA TYR A 124 -16.94 -24.67 -9.26
C TYR A 124 -15.60 -24.51 -10.01
N ILE A 125 -14.87 -23.41 -9.77
CA ILE A 125 -13.47 -23.28 -10.18
C ILE A 125 -12.61 -24.05 -9.17
N GLN A 126 -12.43 -25.34 -9.44
CA GLN A 126 -11.69 -26.27 -8.60
C GLN A 126 -10.32 -26.61 -9.21
N TYR A 127 -9.38 -27.04 -8.34
CA TYR A 127 -8.06 -27.53 -8.75
C TYR A 127 -8.16 -28.50 -9.94
N PRO A 128 -7.36 -28.35 -11.01
CA PRO A 128 -6.14 -27.53 -11.11
C PRO A 128 -6.36 -26.07 -11.53
N GLN A 129 -7.60 -25.64 -11.75
CA GLN A 129 -7.89 -24.23 -12.05
C GLN A 129 -7.79 -23.38 -10.79
N ASN A 130 -7.46 -22.10 -10.96
CA ASN A 130 -7.30 -21.16 -9.86
C ASN A 130 -7.98 -19.83 -10.16
N VAL A 131 -8.30 -19.09 -9.09
CA VAL A 131 -8.81 -17.73 -9.17
C VAL A 131 -7.78 -16.79 -8.59
N THR A 132 -7.49 -15.70 -9.30
CA THR A 132 -6.48 -14.73 -8.88
C THR A 132 -7.09 -13.36 -8.67
N LEU A 133 -6.67 -12.69 -7.61
CA LEU A 133 -6.94 -11.28 -7.32
C LEU A 133 -5.61 -10.54 -7.35
N THR A 134 -5.47 -9.56 -8.25
CA THR A 134 -4.23 -8.78 -8.41
C THR A 134 -4.50 -7.30 -8.11
N LEU A 135 -3.76 -6.77 -7.14
CA LEU A 135 -3.83 -5.39 -6.69
C LEU A 135 -2.49 -4.68 -6.97
N SER A 136 -2.53 -3.59 -7.74
CA SER A 136 -1.38 -2.73 -8.01
C SER A 136 -1.41 -1.50 -7.11
N LEU A 137 -0.39 -1.34 -6.26
CA LEU A 137 -0.32 -0.22 -5.32
C LEU A 137 0.12 1.08 -6.03
N GLY A 138 0.92 0.94 -7.09
CA GLY A 138 1.43 2.05 -7.91
C GLY A 138 2.68 2.75 -7.35
N LYS A 139 3.19 2.27 -6.20
CA LYS A 139 4.44 2.68 -5.56
C LYS A 139 4.93 1.53 -4.67
N LYS A 140 6.20 1.51 -4.29
CA LYS A 140 6.72 0.61 -3.24
C LYS A 140 6.14 0.96 -1.86
N PHE A 141 5.53 -0.03 -1.22
CA PHE A 141 5.07 0.00 0.17
C PHE A 141 5.90 -0.95 1.02
N GLU A 142 6.05 -0.62 2.29
CA GLU A 142 6.46 -1.55 3.34
C GLU A 142 5.19 -2.15 3.95
N VAL A 143 4.83 -3.35 3.48
CA VAL A 143 3.62 -4.06 3.86
C VAL A 143 3.80 -4.73 5.21
N THR A 144 2.91 -4.43 6.13
CA THR A 144 2.85 -5.05 7.47
C THR A 144 1.94 -6.26 7.48
N TYR A 145 0.78 -6.18 6.81
CA TYR A 145 -0.11 -7.30 6.69
C TYR A 145 -0.91 -7.31 5.38
N VAL A 146 -1.39 -8.49 5.00
CA VAL A 146 -2.43 -8.68 3.98
C VAL A 146 -3.55 -9.47 4.62
N SER A 147 -4.79 -8.98 4.57
CA SER A 147 -5.94 -9.68 5.14
C SER A 147 -7.10 -9.77 4.18
N LEU A 148 -7.81 -10.90 4.23
CA LEU A 148 -9.01 -11.18 3.45
C LEU A 148 -10.13 -11.64 4.39
N GLN A 149 -11.28 -10.98 4.30
CA GLN A 149 -12.52 -11.40 4.96
C GLN A 149 -13.43 -12.08 3.94
N PHE A 150 -13.83 -13.31 4.21
CA PHE A 150 -14.58 -14.15 3.28
C PHE A 150 -16.08 -14.13 3.57
N CYS A 151 -16.88 -14.07 2.51
CA CYS A 151 -18.33 -14.29 2.56
C CYS A 151 -18.68 -15.77 2.36
N SER A 152 -17.83 -16.49 1.62
CA SER A 152 -17.83 -17.95 1.49
C SER A 152 -16.99 -18.59 2.61
N PRO A 153 -16.95 -19.93 2.72
CA PRO A 153 -15.90 -20.61 3.45
C PRO A 153 -14.53 -20.21 2.88
N ARG A 154 -13.50 -20.26 3.74
CA ARG A 154 -12.12 -20.00 3.32
C ARG A 154 -11.65 -21.06 2.31
N PRO A 155 -10.69 -20.76 1.43
CA PRO A 155 -10.07 -21.77 0.57
C PRO A 155 -9.36 -22.84 1.39
N GLU A 156 -9.39 -24.08 0.91
CA GLU A 156 -8.56 -25.14 1.48
C GLU A 156 -7.08 -24.91 1.16
N SER A 157 -6.80 -24.39 -0.05
CA SER A 157 -5.46 -24.02 -0.47
C SER A 157 -5.46 -22.65 -1.16
N MET A 158 -4.62 -21.75 -0.68
CA MET A 158 -4.35 -20.45 -1.30
C MET A 158 -2.91 -19.99 -1.12
N ALA A 159 -2.49 -19.08 -1.97
CA ALA A 159 -1.16 -18.49 -1.95
C ALA A 159 -1.24 -16.96 -2.11
N ILE A 160 -0.39 -16.25 -1.38
CA ILE A 160 -0.18 -14.81 -1.52
C ILE A 160 1.20 -14.61 -2.15
N PHE A 161 1.24 -13.80 -3.20
CA PHE A 161 2.45 -13.39 -3.91
C PHE A 161 2.59 -11.88 -3.83
N LYS A 162 3.82 -11.40 -3.95
CA LYS A 162 4.12 -9.98 -4.12
C LYS A 162 4.99 -9.75 -5.35
N SER A 163 4.93 -8.54 -5.87
CA SER A 163 5.90 -8.01 -6.83
C SER A 163 6.68 -6.87 -6.19
N MET A 164 7.92 -6.67 -6.63
CA MET A 164 8.76 -5.53 -6.23
C MET A 164 9.15 -4.64 -7.43
N ASP A 165 8.66 -5.00 -8.61
CA ASP A 165 9.05 -4.44 -9.92
C ASP A 165 7.84 -4.07 -10.79
N TYR A 166 6.73 -3.70 -10.16
CA TYR A 166 5.49 -3.24 -10.80
C TYR A 166 4.80 -4.33 -11.62
N GLY A 167 4.74 -5.55 -11.09
CA GLY A 167 4.00 -6.69 -11.62
C GLY A 167 4.73 -7.53 -12.68
N LYS A 168 6.03 -7.25 -12.94
CA LYS A 168 6.82 -7.97 -13.95
C LYS A 168 7.25 -9.35 -13.44
N SER A 169 7.69 -9.43 -12.19
CA SER A 169 7.99 -10.68 -11.51
C SER A 169 7.15 -10.82 -10.24
N TRP A 170 6.91 -12.08 -9.88
CA TRP A 170 6.08 -12.47 -8.74
C TRP A 170 6.87 -13.43 -7.87
N VAL A 171 7.01 -13.08 -6.60
CA VAL A 171 7.66 -13.92 -5.58
C VAL A 171 6.63 -14.34 -4.54
N PRO A 172 6.72 -15.57 -4.00
CA PRO A 172 5.79 -16.02 -2.99
C PRO A 172 5.97 -15.25 -1.69
N PHE A 173 4.85 -14.94 -1.04
CA PHE A 173 4.79 -14.20 0.21
C PHE A 173 4.32 -15.11 1.36
N GLN A 174 3.26 -15.90 1.13
CA GLN A 174 2.69 -16.83 2.11
C GLN A 174 1.90 -17.93 1.41
N TYR A 175 1.90 -19.15 1.97
CA TYR A 175 1.05 -20.25 1.54
C TYR A 175 0.13 -20.73 2.66
N TYR A 176 -1.09 -21.09 2.30
CA TYR A 176 -2.06 -21.73 3.17
C TYR A 176 -2.54 -23.02 2.50
N SER A 177 -2.38 -24.17 3.14
CA SER A 177 -2.87 -25.47 2.63
C SER A 177 -2.84 -26.54 3.72
N THR A 178 -3.85 -27.42 3.76
CA THR A 178 -3.78 -28.63 4.61
C THR A 178 -2.73 -29.63 4.10
N GLN A 179 -2.42 -29.59 2.81
CA GLN A 179 -1.48 -30.50 2.13
C GLN A 179 -0.32 -29.73 1.47
N CYS A 180 0.36 -28.86 2.21
CA CYS A 180 1.49 -28.03 1.77
C CYS A 180 2.50 -28.74 0.87
N ARG A 181 2.88 -29.98 1.21
CA ARG A 181 3.88 -30.75 0.45
C ARG A 181 3.36 -31.20 -0.91
N LYS A 182 2.08 -31.58 -1.02
CA LYS A 182 1.48 -32.01 -2.28
C LYS A 182 1.07 -30.84 -3.16
N MET A 183 0.52 -29.77 -2.56
CA MET A 183 0.00 -28.62 -3.29
C MET A 183 1.09 -27.65 -3.76
N TYR A 184 2.03 -27.31 -2.86
CA TYR A 184 3.04 -26.27 -3.12
C TYR A 184 4.49 -26.76 -2.99
N ASN A 185 4.69 -28.07 -2.80
CA ASN A 185 6.01 -28.66 -2.55
C ASN A 185 6.77 -27.99 -1.39
N LYS A 186 6.03 -27.51 -0.38
CA LYS A 186 6.59 -26.86 0.81
C LYS A 186 6.39 -27.72 2.06
N PRO A 187 7.35 -27.70 3.02
CA PRO A 187 7.12 -28.27 4.35
C PRO A 187 5.98 -27.52 5.06
N SER A 188 5.18 -28.25 5.85
CA SER A 188 4.16 -27.64 6.70
C SER A 188 4.81 -27.03 7.94
N LYS A 189 4.47 -25.78 8.27
CA LYS A 189 4.92 -25.04 9.46
C LYS A 189 6.44 -25.05 9.64
N ALA A 190 7.17 -24.78 8.56
CA ALA A 190 8.63 -24.65 8.65
C ALA A 190 9.02 -23.47 9.54
N THR A 191 9.99 -23.70 10.43
CA THR A 191 10.59 -22.66 11.27
C THR A 191 11.48 -21.75 10.43
N ILE A 192 11.31 -20.44 10.59
CA ILE A 192 12.17 -19.44 9.95
C ILE A 192 13.41 -19.23 10.83
N THR A 193 14.58 -19.37 10.23
CA THR A 193 15.88 -19.08 10.85
C THR A 193 16.43 -17.76 10.31
N LYS A 194 17.51 -17.26 10.92
CA LYS A 194 18.18 -16.03 10.44
C LYS A 194 18.70 -16.15 9.00
N GLN A 195 18.92 -17.37 8.50
CA GLN A 195 19.46 -17.61 7.16
C GLN A 195 18.40 -17.56 6.06
N ASN A 196 17.12 -17.80 6.38
CA ASN A 196 16.02 -17.86 5.41
C ASN A 196 14.86 -16.92 5.76
N GLU A 197 15.16 -15.74 6.32
CA GLU A 197 14.18 -14.72 6.68
C GLU A 197 13.41 -14.10 5.52
N GLN A 198 13.68 -14.49 4.27
CA GLN A 198 12.89 -14.12 3.08
C GLN A 198 12.14 -15.31 2.49
N GLU A 199 12.12 -16.46 3.16
CA GLU A 199 11.37 -17.61 2.70
C GLU A 199 9.88 -17.46 3.05
N ALA A 200 9.04 -17.79 2.08
CA ALA A 200 7.60 -17.95 2.27
C ALA A 200 7.30 -19.34 2.86
N ILE A 201 6.60 -19.34 3.98
CA ILE A 201 6.20 -20.56 4.69
C ILE A 201 4.83 -21.05 4.21
N CYS A 202 4.54 -22.32 4.46
CA CYS A 202 3.20 -22.89 4.27
C CYS A 202 2.64 -23.35 5.62
N THR A 203 1.40 -22.98 5.91
CA THR A 203 0.70 -23.38 7.13
C THR A 203 -0.71 -23.85 6.82
N ASP A 204 -1.26 -24.71 7.67
CA ASP A 204 -2.68 -25.09 7.70
C ASP A 204 -3.49 -24.18 8.65
N SER A 205 -2.84 -23.22 9.32
CA SER A 205 -3.54 -22.22 10.13
C SER A 205 -4.53 -21.47 9.23
N HIS A 206 -5.79 -21.39 9.65
CA HIS A 206 -6.88 -20.72 8.92
C HIS A 206 -7.32 -21.39 7.61
N THR A 207 -6.94 -22.66 7.37
CA THR A 207 -7.51 -23.49 6.29
C THR A 207 -8.68 -24.34 6.76
N ASP A 208 -9.25 -24.05 7.93
CA ASP A 208 -10.47 -24.72 8.37
C ASP A 208 -11.67 -24.11 7.66
N MET A 209 -12.60 -24.98 7.23
CA MET A 209 -13.81 -24.59 6.53
C MET A 209 -14.72 -23.67 7.36
N HIS A 210 -14.79 -23.90 8.68
CA HIS A 210 -15.55 -23.08 9.60
C HIS A 210 -14.78 -21.82 10.01
N PRO A 211 -15.42 -20.65 10.11
CA PRO A 211 -16.84 -20.42 9.87
C PRO A 211 -17.19 -20.40 8.37
N LEU A 212 -18.41 -20.84 8.02
CA LEU A 212 -18.88 -20.87 6.63
C LEU A 212 -19.05 -19.47 5.99
N SER A 213 -19.09 -18.43 6.82
CA SER A 213 -19.11 -17.03 6.39
C SER A 213 -18.42 -16.17 7.46
N GLY A 214 -17.81 -15.06 7.05
CA GLY A 214 -17.05 -14.18 7.95
C GLY A 214 -15.67 -14.73 8.31
N GLY A 215 -15.17 -15.74 7.60
CA GLY A 215 -13.83 -16.28 7.81
C GLY A 215 -12.76 -15.22 7.55
N LEU A 216 -11.78 -15.08 8.44
CA LEU A 216 -10.67 -14.14 8.29
C LEU A 216 -9.38 -14.90 8.05
N ILE A 217 -8.61 -14.46 7.05
CA ILE A 217 -7.20 -14.82 6.87
C ILE A 217 -6.40 -13.54 6.98
N ALA A 218 -5.45 -13.50 7.92
CA ALA A 218 -4.54 -12.38 8.10
C ALA A 218 -3.10 -12.88 8.05
N PHE A 219 -2.36 -12.41 7.06
CA PHE A 219 -0.93 -12.67 6.92
C PHE A 219 -0.15 -11.48 7.46
N SER A 220 0.64 -11.69 8.51
CA SER A 220 1.58 -10.70 9.04
C SER A 220 2.98 -10.95 8.48
N THR A 221 3.59 -9.94 7.86
CA THR A 221 4.84 -10.12 7.09
C THR A 221 6.04 -10.45 7.96
N LEU A 222 6.07 -9.93 9.19
CA LEU A 222 7.17 -10.10 10.15
C LEU A 222 6.93 -11.23 11.16
N ASP A 223 5.78 -11.90 11.12
CA ASP A 223 5.47 -12.97 12.06
C ASP A 223 6.44 -14.16 11.93
N GLY A 224 6.88 -14.68 13.07
CA GLY A 224 7.86 -15.75 13.15
C GLY A 224 9.28 -15.43 12.65
N ARG A 225 9.60 -14.17 12.27
CA ARG A 225 10.93 -13.80 11.74
C ARG A 225 11.87 -13.31 12.85
N PRO A 226 13.04 -13.96 13.07
CA PRO A 226 13.92 -13.64 14.20
C PRO A 226 14.35 -12.18 14.30
N SER A 227 14.66 -11.51 13.19
CA SER A 227 15.15 -10.13 13.16
C SER A 227 14.04 -9.06 13.17
N ALA A 228 12.77 -9.45 13.35
CA ALA A 228 11.64 -8.52 13.35
C ALA A 228 11.75 -7.41 14.42
N HIS A 229 12.33 -7.73 15.58
CA HIS A 229 12.57 -6.77 16.66
C HIS A 229 13.64 -5.73 16.32
N ASP A 230 14.52 -6.02 15.37
CA ASP A 230 15.59 -5.14 14.89
C ASP A 230 15.39 -4.80 13.40
N PHE A 231 14.14 -4.59 13.02
CA PHE A 231 13.75 -4.31 11.62
C PHE A 231 14.49 -3.10 11.02
N ASP A 232 14.71 -2.06 11.82
CA ASP A 232 15.39 -0.83 11.38
C ASP A 232 16.83 -1.09 10.87
N ASN A 233 17.48 -2.15 11.36
CA ASN A 233 18.84 -2.52 10.98
C ASN A 233 18.90 -3.79 10.10
N SER A 234 17.78 -4.45 9.82
CA SER A 234 17.71 -5.64 8.97
C SER A 234 17.34 -5.30 7.52
N PRO A 235 18.32 -5.13 6.60
CA PRO A 235 18.01 -4.88 5.20
C PRO A 235 17.24 -6.04 4.55
N VAL A 236 17.47 -7.27 5.04
CA VAL A 236 16.79 -8.48 4.59
C VAL A 236 15.28 -8.38 4.82
N LEU A 237 14.86 -7.95 6.02
CA LEU A 237 13.44 -7.79 6.32
C LEU A 237 12.85 -6.53 5.69
N GLN A 238 13.62 -5.45 5.57
CA GLN A 238 13.17 -4.25 4.85
C GLN A 238 12.83 -4.55 3.39
N ASP A 239 13.62 -5.41 2.73
CA ASP A 239 13.31 -5.91 1.39
C ASP A 239 12.14 -6.91 1.40
N TRP A 240 12.09 -7.81 2.39
CA TRP A 240 10.98 -8.76 2.56
C TRP A 240 9.60 -8.10 2.67
N VAL A 241 9.48 -6.99 3.39
CA VAL A 241 8.20 -6.27 3.50
C VAL A 241 7.91 -5.37 2.30
N THR A 242 8.89 -5.15 1.41
CA THR A 242 8.72 -4.28 0.26
C THR A 242 7.87 -4.95 -0.82
N ALA A 243 6.82 -4.27 -1.28
CA ALA A 243 6.00 -4.70 -2.40
C ALA A 243 5.45 -3.50 -3.21
N THR A 244 5.31 -3.66 -4.52
CA THR A 244 4.59 -2.75 -5.43
C THR A 244 3.19 -3.28 -5.78
N ASP A 245 3.02 -4.59 -5.75
CA ASP A 245 1.78 -5.27 -6.12
C ASP A 245 1.60 -6.51 -5.23
N ILE A 246 0.35 -6.84 -4.95
CA ILE A 246 -0.05 -8.05 -4.22
C ILE A 246 -0.94 -8.89 -5.13
N LYS A 247 -0.71 -10.20 -5.13
CA LYS A 247 -1.54 -11.16 -5.86
C LYS A 247 -1.94 -12.28 -4.93
N VAL A 248 -3.23 -12.53 -4.83
CA VAL A 248 -3.78 -13.66 -4.08
C VAL A 248 -4.30 -14.68 -5.07
N THR A 249 -3.93 -15.95 -4.88
CA THR A 249 -4.34 -17.06 -5.73
C THR A 249 -5.07 -18.09 -4.89
N PHE A 250 -6.36 -18.30 -5.18
CA PHE A 250 -7.15 -19.38 -4.60
C PHE A 250 -7.00 -20.63 -5.47
N SER A 251 -6.51 -21.72 -4.89
CA SER A 251 -6.13 -22.94 -5.63
C SER A 251 -7.09 -24.11 -5.42
N ARG A 252 -7.67 -24.26 -4.22
CA ARG A 252 -8.59 -25.36 -3.92
C ARG A 252 -9.69 -24.94 -2.96
N LEU A 253 -10.93 -25.34 -3.26
CA LEU A 253 -12.09 -25.19 -2.39
C LEU A 253 -12.14 -26.33 -1.36
N HIS A 254 -12.78 -26.09 -0.21
CA HIS A 254 -13.25 -27.19 0.63
C HIS A 254 -14.42 -27.90 -0.03
N THR A 255 -14.48 -29.21 0.17
CA THR A 255 -15.64 -30.04 -0.15
C THR A 255 -16.29 -30.51 1.15
N PHE A 256 -17.61 -30.60 1.20
CA PHE A 256 -18.35 -30.97 2.40
C PHE A 256 -18.40 -32.50 2.63
N GLY A 257 -17.60 -33.28 1.89
CA GLY A 257 -17.67 -34.74 1.86
C GLY A 257 -18.85 -35.30 1.07
N ASP A 258 -19.58 -34.45 0.34
CA ASP A 258 -20.68 -34.78 -0.57
C ASP A 258 -20.18 -35.21 -1.97
N GLU A 259 -18.88 -35.44 -2.14
CA GLU A 259 -18.28 -35.90 -3.41
C GLU A 259 -18.81 -37.27 -3.88
N ASN A 260 -19.41 -38.05 -2.96
CA ASN A 260 -19.92 -39.41 -3.24
C ASN A 260 -21.45 -39.48 -3.36
N GLU A 261 -22.18 -38.38 -3.11
CA GLU A 261 -23.64 -38.30 -3.24
C GLU A 261 -24.02 -37.36 -4.37
N ASP A 262 -24.09 -37.93 -5.58
CA ASP A 262 -24.64 -37.38 -6.81
C ASP A 262 -24.07 -36.02 -7.28
N ASP A 263 -23.66 -35.99 -8.55
CA ASP A 263 -23.35 -34.81 -9.38
C ASP A 263 -24.56 -33.85 -9.54
N SER A 264 -25.23 -33.48 -8.46
CA SER A 264 -26.28 -32.50 -8.47
C SER A 264 -25.65 -31.15 -8.79
N GLU A 265 -26.09 -30.55 -9.90
CA GLU A 265 -25.77 -29.19 -10.30
C GLU A 265 -25.85 -28.21 -9.09
N LEU A 266 -26.78 -28.46 -8.17
CA LEU A 266 -26.96 -27.70 -6.92
C LEU A 266 -25.79 -27.77 -5.94
N ALA A 267 -25.06 -28.90 -5.88
CA ALA A 267 -23.86 -29.02 -5.08
C ALA A 267 -22.72 -28.18 -5.69
N ARG A 268 -22.56 -28.26 -7.01
CA ARG A 268 -21.56 -27.47 -7.75
C ARG A 268 -21.81 -25.97 -7.65
N ASP A 269 -23.08 -25.55 -7.67
CA ASP A 269 -23.52 -24.17 -7.47
C ASP A 269 -23.19 -23.61 -6.07
N SER A 270 -22.83 -24.47 -5.10
CA SER A 270 -22.48 -24.05 -3.74
C SER A 270 -20.98 -23.83 -3.50
N TYR A 271 -20.16 -24.18 -4.48
CA TYR A 271 -18.71 -24.11 -4.39
C TYR A 271 -18.19 -22.91 -5.18
N PHE A 272 -17.86 -21.82 -4.49
CA PHE A 272 -17.31 -20.61 -5.10
C PHE A 272 -16.45 -19.86 -4.07
N TYR A 273 -15.64 -18.90 -4.54
CA TYR A 273 -14.91 -17.98 -3.67
C TYR A 273 -15.68 -16.67 -3.57
N ALA A 274 -15.90 -16.18 -2.35
CA ALA A 274 -16.46 -14.86 -2.13
C ALA A 274 -15.74 -14.13 -0.99
N VAL A 275 -15.40 -12.86 -1.21
CA VAL A 275 -14.58 -12.03 -0.32
C VAL A 275 -15.26 -10.67 -0.16
N SER A 276 -15.44 -10.22 1.08
CA SER A 276 -16.02 -8.91 1.40
C SER A 276 -15.01 -7.80 1.52
N ASP A 277 -13.76 -8.10 1.89
CA ASP A 277 -12.76 -7.07 2.14
C ASP A 277 -11.36 -7.63 1.95
N LEU A 278 -10.55 -6.91 1.17
CA LEU A 278 -9.13 -7.13 0.95
C LEU A 278 -8.37 -5.90 1.46
N GLN A 279 -7.58 -6.10 2.50
CA GLN A 279 -6.74 -5.06 3.05
C GLN A 279 -5.26 -5.38 2.85
N VAL A 280 -4.49 -4.36 2.49
CA VAL A 280 -3.03 -4.40 2.47
C VAL A 280 -2.54 -3.28 3.38
N GLY A 281 -2.34 -3.62 4.65
CA GLY A 281 -1.91 -2.69 5.67
C GLY A 281 -0.41 -2.44 5.57
N GLY A 282 -0.01 -1.18 5.49
CA GLY A 282 1.40 -0.82 5.44
C GLY A 282 1.59 0.69 5.35
N ARG A 283 2.80 1.08 4.97
CA ARG A 283 3.13 2.49 4.74
C ARG A 283 3.92 2.65 3.46
N CYS A 284 3.84 3.84 2.88
CA CYS A 284 4.66 4.23 1.75
C CYS A 284 6.16 4.04 2.06
N LYS A 285 6.92 3.36 1.19
CA LYS A 285 8.37 3.22 1.36
C LYS A 285 9.07 4.52 0.99
N CYS A 286 9.59 5.23 1.99
CA CYS A 286 10.35 6.46 1.83
C CYS A 286 11.69 6.45 2.58
N ASN A 287 12.15 5.27 3.01
CA ASN A 287 13.42 5.06 3.72
C ASN A 287 13.63 5.97 4.95
N GLY A 288 12.55 6.46 5.57
CA GLY A 288 12.63 7.35 6.73
C GLY A 288 12.97 8.82 6.41
N HIS A 289 12.94 9.22 5.14
CA HIS A 289 13.23 10.60 4.68
C HIS A 289 12.00 11.33 4.12
N ALA A 290 10.78 10.84 4.39
CA ALA A 290 9.56 11.59 4.07
C ALA A 290 8.45 11.20 5.04
N SER A 291 7.66 12.19 5.44
CA SER A 291 6.50 12.03 6.32
C SER A 291 5.20 11.74 5.59
N ARG A 292 5.17 11.86 4.26
CA ARG A 292 4.00 11.59 3.43
C ARG A 292 4.36 11.26 1.99
N CYS A 293 3.40 10.64 1.31
CA CYS A 293 3.41 10.46 -0.13
C CYS A 293 2.42 11.42 -0.79
N VAL A 294 2.78 11.92 -1.96
CA VAL A 294 1.95 12.83 -2.77
C VAL A 294 1.91 12.34 -4.21
N LYS A 295 0.92 12.77 -4.99
CA LYS A 295 0.91 12.53 -6.43
C LYS A 295 1.82 13.55 -7.11
N ASP A 296 2.69 13.09 -8.01
CA ASP A 296 3.47 13.95 -8.87
C ASP A 296 2.63 14.54 -10.02
N ARG A 297 3.28 15.25 -10.95
CA ARG A 297 2.61 15.88 -12.11
C ARG A 297 2.01 14.86 -13.06
N ASP A 298 2.55 13.64 -13.09
CA ASP A 298 2.09 12.55 -13.94
C ASP A 298 1.02 11.68 -13.22
N GLY A 299 0.67 12.05 -11.98
CA GLY A 299 -0.32 11.35 -11.16
C GLY A 299 0.23 10.13 -10.41
N ASN A 300 1.54 9.87 -10.47
CA ASN A 300 2.18 8.77 -9.78
C ASN A 300 2.37 9.11 -8.30
N LEU A 301 2.14 8.14 -7.42
CA LEU A 301 2.38 8.31 -6.00
C LEU A 301 3.90 8.26 -5.75
N VAL A 302 4.46 9.32 -5.16
CA VAL A 302 5.89 9.46 -4.84
C VAL A 302 6.07 10.00 -3.43
N CYS A 303 7.22 9.76 -2.80
CA CYS A 303 7.54 10.38 -1.52
C CYS A 303 7.82 11.87 -1.66
N GLU A 304 7.35 12.68 -0.70
CA GLU A 304 7.77 14.08 -0.59
C GLU A 304 9.13 14.15 0.15
N CYS A 305 10.22 13.88 -0.57
CA CYS A 305 11.52 13.67 0.04
C CYS A 305 12.11 14.90 0.76
N LYS A 306 12.60 14.66 1.98
CA LYS A 306 13.33 15.56 2.88
C LYS A 306 14.77 15.08 3.03
N HIS A 307 15.52 15.64 4.00
CA HIS A 307 16.90 15.20 4.31
C HIS A 307 17.83 15.24 3.09
N ASN A 308 17.58 16.16 2.16
CA ASN A 308 18.27 16.29 0.88
C ASN A 308 18.33 15.02 0.03
N THR A 309 17.32 14.16 0.18
CA THR A 309 17.14 12.96 -0.62
C THR A 309 16.23 13.20 -1.82
N ALA A 310 16.33 12.34 -2.82
CA ALA A 310 15.59 12.36 -4.07
C ALA A 310 15.26 10.93 -4.52
N GLY A 311 14.46 10.82 -5.59
CA GLY A 311 13.95 9.54 -6.08
C GLY A 311 12.58 9.18 -5.49
N PRO A 312 11.86 8.23 -6.10
CA PRO A 312 10.49 7.91 -5.72
C PRO A 312 10.41 7.36 -4.29
N GLU A 313 11.45 6.70 -3.80
CA GLU A 313 11.55 6.14 -2.44
C GLU A 313 12.49 6.95 -1.52
N CYS A 314 12.96 8.13 -1.96
CA CYS A 314 14.01 8.87 -1.26
C CYS A 314 15.31 8.04 -1.11
N ASP A 315 15.65 7.31 -2.17
CA ASP A 315 16.66 6.25 -2.26
C ASP A 315 18.03 6.74 -2.78
N ARG A 316 18.17 8.04 -2.98
CA ARG A 316 19.44 8.67 -3.41
C ARG A 316 19.54 10.10 -2.90
N CYS A 317 20.75 10.66 -2.89
CA CYS A 317 20.94 12.07 -2.58
C CYS A 317 20.55 12.98 -3.75
N LYS A 318 20.07 14.19 -3.42
CA LYS A 318 19.91 15.27 -4.38
C LYS A 318 21.26 15.65 -4.98
N PRO A 319 21.29 16.21 -6.20
CA PRO A 319 22.49 16.83 -6.74
C PRO A 319 23.15 17.78 -5.73
N PHE A 320 24.48 17.78 -5.70
CA PHE A 320 25.33 18.58 -4.80
C PHE A 320 25.36 18.16 -3.32
N HIS A 321 24.62 17.13 -2.92
CA HIS A 321 24.60 16.62 -1.54
C HIS A 321 25.29 15.25 -1.44
N TYR A 322 26.54 15.16 -1.91
CA TYR A 322 27.28 13.90 -2.07
C TYR A 322 28.49 13.78 -1.14
N ASP A 323 28.56 14.57 -0.06
CA ASP A 323 29.71 14.56 0.86
C ASP A 323 29.86 13.22 1.60
N ARG A 324 28.74 12.50 1.79
CA ARG A 324 28.73 11.11 2.29
C ARG A 324 27.77 10.22 1.49
N PRO A 325 27.98 8.89 1.49
CA PRO A 325 27.04 7.96 0.87
C PRO A 325 25.62 8.07 1.44
N TRP A 326 24.62 7.88 0.58
CA TRP A 326 23.23 7.78 1.01
C TRP A 326 23.03 6.57 1.95
N GLN A 327 22.22 6.76 2.99
CA GLN A 327 21.80 5.69 3.89
C GLN A 327 20.34 5.92 4.30
N ARG A 328 19.62 4.83 4.56
CA ARG A 328 18.28 4.86 5.17
C ARG A 328 18.34 5.48 6.57
N ALA A 329 17.35 6.30 6.92
CA ALA A 329 17.23 6.82 8.28
C ALA A 329 16.85 5.72 9.29
N THR A 330 17.53 5.70 10.44
CA THR A 330 17.24 4.80 11.57
C THR A 330 16.52 5.57 12.67
N ALA A 331 16.07 4.88 13.73
CA ALA A 331 15.49 5.56 14.89
C ALA A 331 16.47 6.53 15.59
N ARG A 332 17.79 6.33 15.42
CA ARG A 332 18.84 7.13 16.09
C ARG A 332 19.42 8.21 15.18
N GLU A 333 19.63 7.89 13.91
CA GLU A 333 20.32 8.76 12.96
C GLU A 333 19.44 9.00 11.73
N ALA A 334 19.22 10.27 11.39
CA ALA A 334 18.40 10.66 10.24
C ALA A 334 19.07 10.37 8.90
N ASN A 335 20.39 10.26 8.88
CA ASN A 335 21.19 9.92 7.71
C ASN A 335 20.89 10.83 6.51
N GLU A 336 20.77 12.14 6.75
CA GLU A 336 20.55 13.13 5.71
C GLU A 336 21.74 13.23 4.76
N CYS A 337 21.44 13.55 3.50
CA CYS A 337 22.48 13.88 2.53
C CYS A 337 23.06 15.25 2.85
N VAL A 338 24.39 15.32 2.86
CA VAL A 338 25.15 16.51 3.28
C VAL A 338 25.70 17.20 2.05
N ASP A 339 25.59 18.53 2.05
CA ASP A 339 26.14 19.40 1.00
C ASP A 339 27.63 19.14 0.81
N TYR A 340 28.07 19.12 -0.44
CA TYR A 340 29.48 19.04 -0.77
C TYR A 340 30.18 20.36 -0.39
N ASP A 341 30.93 20.36 0.71
CA ASP A 341 31.74 21.51 1.11
C ASP A 341 33.05 21.53 0.31
N ALA A 342 33.08 22.38 -0.73
CA ALA A 342 34.26 22.60 -1.55
C ALA A 342 35.42 23.31 -0.82
N GLN A 343 35.19 23.85 0.39
CA GLN A 343 36.16 24.64 1.16
C GLN A 343 36.80 23.86 2.33
N ALA A 344 36.21 22.75 2.77
CA ALA A 344 36.72 21.95 3.90
C ALA A 344 37.72 20.83 3.52
N GLN A 345 37.95 20.56 2.22
CA GLN A 345 38.88 19.51 1.81
C GLN A 345 40.29 20.07 1.52
N PRO A 346 41.34 19.68 2.29
CA PRO A 346 42.71 20.02 1.93
C PRO A 346 43.04 19.41 0.56
N LEU A 347 43.60 20.23 -0.31
CA LEU A 347 43.96 19.93 -1.70
C LEU A 347 44.74 18.61 -1.84
N GLN A 348 44.04 17.50 -2.12
CA GLN A 348 44.62 16.39 -2.88
C GLN A 348 44.18 16.54 -4.35
N GLU A 349 44.99 17.30 -5.08
CA GLU A 349 44.81 17.76 -6.45
C GLU A 349 44.86 16.64 -7.53
N ASN A 350 44.38 15.42 -7.23
CA ASN A 350 44.35 14.34 -8.22
C ASN A 350 43.05 13.50 -8.25
N GLN A 351 42.10 13.75 -7.35
CA GLN A 351 40.73 13.19 -7.43
C GLN A 351 39.66 14.23 -7.82
N ARG A 352 40.05 15.51 -7.85
CA ARG A 352 39.17 16.69 -8.03
C ARG A 352 38.43 16.76 -9.37
N TYR A 353 38.84 15.96 -10.36
CA TYR A 353 38.28 15.99 -11.71
C TYR A 353 37.61 14.70 -12.17
N LYS A 354 37.56 13.62 -11.36
CA LYS A 354 36.91 12.37 -11.79
C LYS A 354 35.43 12.28 -11.43
N GLY A 355 34.98 12.89 -10.32
CA GLY A 355 33.57 12.86 -9.92
C GLY A 355 32.69 13.83 -10.72
N ALA A 356 33.11 15.09 -10.85
CA ALA A 356 32.33 16.12 -11.53
C ALA A 356 32.41 16.04 -13.07
N LEU A 357 33.56 15.70 -13.67
CA LEU A 357 33.66 15.53 -15.12
C LEU A 357 33.05 14.22 -15.62
N SER A 358 32.98 13.16 -14.80
CA SER A 358 32.33 11.90 -15.24
C SER A 358 30.85 12.09 -15.56
N TRP A 359 30.16 13.04 -14.91
CA TRP A 359 28.74 13.31 -15.17
C TRP A 359 28.51 14.25 -16.36
N LEU A 360 29.42 15.17 -16.65
CA LEU A 360 29.38 16.01 -17.86
C LEU A 360 29.86 15.25 -19.11
N TRP A 361 30.78 14.29 -18.97
CA TRP A 361 31.29 13.49 -20.10
C TRP A 361 30.38 12.31 -20.47
N GLY A 362 29.61 11.77 -19.51
CA GLY A 362 28.81 10.55 -19.70
C GLY A 362 27.54 10.68 -20.55
N ARG A 363 27.11 11.89 -20.93
CA ARG A 363 25.89 12.10 -21.74
C ARG A 363 26.13 12.65 -23.15
N LEU A 364 27.37 13.03 -23.52
CA LEU A 364 27.64 13.70 -24.80
C LEU A 364 28.67 13.02 -25.71
N CYS A 365 29.43 12.02 -25.25
CA CYS A 365 30.37 11.29 -26.10
C CYS A 365 30.35 9.78 -25.81
N VAL A 366 29.53 9.05 -26.55
CA VAL A 366 29.74 7.61 -26.78
C VAL A 366 30.14 7.44 -28.24
N PHE A 367 31.44 7.32 -28.50
CA PHE A 367 32.10 6.36 -29.39
C PHE A 367 33.52 6.84 -29.79
N GLU A 368 34.44 5.88 -29.70
CA GLU A 368 35.78 5.77 -30.30
C GLU A 368 36.96 6.65 -29.84
N LYS A 369 38.02 5.92 -29.45
CA LYS A 369 39.38 6.37 -29.22
C LYS A 369 40.00 6.86 -30.54
N ALA A 370 40.37 8.14 -30.66
CA ALA A 370 41.60 8.57 -31.34
C ALA A 370 41.89 10.07 -31.17
N GLN A 371 43.11 10.35 -30.72
CA GLN A 371 43.93 11.54 -30.96
C GLN A 371 43.54 12.92 -30.35
N THR A 372 44.61 13.54 -29.87
CA THR A 372 44.74 14.78 -29.10
C THR A 372 44.50 16.03 -29.94
N SER A 373 43.28 16.57 -29.97
CA SER A 373 43.00 17.98 -30.31
C SER A 373 41.50 18.30 -30.16
N TRP A 374 40.97 18.37 -28.93
CA TRP A 374 39.54 18.65 -28.69
C TRP A 374 39.23 19.69 -27.60
N ARG A 375 40.23 20.19 -26.87
CA ARG A 375 40.00 21.09 -25.72
C ARG A 375 39.36 22.42 -26.10
N ASP A 376 39.65 22.97 -27.28
CA ASP A 376 39.23 24.34 -27.63
C ASP A 376 37.88 24.44 -28.36
N GLN A 377 37.37 23.34 -28.92
CA GLN A 377 36.06 23.34 -29.60
C GLN A 377 34.89 22.99 -28.67
N CYS A 378 35.10 22.17 -27.63
CA CYS A 378 34.06 21.88 -26.64
C CYS A 378 33.74 23.10 -25.75
N TRP A 379 34.74 23.90 -25.40
CA TRP A 379 34.56 25.09 -24.55
C TRP A 379 33.64 26.14 -25.20
N ARG A 380 33.73 26.32 -26.54
CA ARG A 380 32.90 27.29 -27.27
C ARG A 380 31.44 26.86 -27.41
N LYS A 381 31.15 25.57 -27.36
CA LYS A 381 29.77 25.04 -27.46
C LYS A 381 29.05 25.07 -26.11
N ALA A 382 29.74 24.71 -25.03
CA ALA A 382 29.19 24.77 -23.67
C ALA A 382 28.85 26.20 -23.21
N HIS A 383 29.59 27.20 -23.68
CA HIS A 383 29.34 28.60 -23.35
C HIS A 383 28.14 29.21 -24.10
N ALA A 384 27.71 28.60 -25.21
CA ALA A 384 26.58 29.07 -26.02
C ALA A 384 25.22 28.53 -25.52
N GLU A 385 25.20 27.37 -24.85
CA GLU A 385 23.97 26.75 -24.31
C GLU A 385 23.68 27.17 -22.86
N ALA A 386 24.59 27.85 -22.18
CA ALA A 386 24.38 28.37 -20.81
C ALA A 386 23.72 29.77 -20.77
N LEU A 387 23.35 30.34 -21.94
CA LEU A 387 22.73 31.67 -22.09
C LEU A 387 21.32 31.63 -22.70
N LEU A 388 20.68 30.46 -22.72
CA LEU A 388 19.24 30.24 -22.97
C LEU A 388 18.70 29.33 -21.87
#